data_AF-A0A9D7A8V2-F1
#
_entry.id   AF-A0A9D7A8V2-F1
#
_cell.length_a   1.000
_cell.length_b   1.000
_cell.length_c   1.000
_cell.angle_alpha   90.00
_cell.angle_beta   90.00
_cell.angle_gamma   90.00
#
_symmetry.space_group_name_H-M   'P 1'
#
loop_
_entity.id
_entity.type
_entity.pdbx_description
1 polymer ?
#
loop_
_entity_poly.entity_id
_entity_poly.type
_entity_poly.pdbx_seq_one_letter_code
_entity_poly.pdbx_strand_id
1 'polypeptide(L)'
;MAPTILVVDDDPKLVRIVSLYLGSRGYRVETTLDGDAAYRQATELLPDLIVADIGMPGMDGYELCRRLRRNSATRTIPFIFLTGRDQDADRLKARKVGSDDFVTKPCPLERLLQSIEALMDRVEQAKKIPLDRIGLAGRIEDIDLLDMIQTLELDQKTGALVLSHGERTATLYFRDGVIVDADIQSPGREEPLFVLLGWKTGRFLFLPDAVPERMPITASLANLLFQDLQALERHEQETVPPVPVDEETLPSESALTARVLTHIEHLAQQPSSLRMAGPVPRVVRVLVVGVARSGKSELIQNLVKDLSRSRWAAIGTEEPGVKYRTDVGRIRISRQVVLHLIAIRAEKRFRPVWERCLPRSHAAIVLLDPKSRDALDHIRMFLQTKAPLAPDFPIHVLASSQPRIEDLAGLSNSDVSIGSPHEQALRLSVLDRLLQHRLVTP
;
A
#
# COMPACT_ATOMS: atom_id res chain seq x y z
N MET A 1 -9.39 -34.21 -21.84
CA MET A 1 -10.79 -34.44 -21.41
C MET A 1 -11.45 -33.08 -21.24
N ALA A 2 -12.77 -32.98 -21.46
CA ALA A 2 -13.50 -31.74 -21.19
C ALA A 2 -13.43 -31.42 -19.68
N PRO A 3 -13.19 -30.15 -19.27
CA PRO A 3 -13.18 -29.78 -17.87
C PRO A 3 -14.51 -30.08 -17.19
N THR A 4 -14.45 -30.56 -15.95
CA THR A 4 -15.62 -30.94 -15.17
C THR A 4 -16.01 -29.83 -14.21
N ILE A 5 -17.24 -29.32 -14.33
CA ILE A 5 -17.80 -28.30 -13.45
C ILE A 5 -18.87 -28.93 -12.56
N LEU A 6 -18.76 -28.73 -11.25
CA LEU A 6 -19.81 -29.10 -10.29
C LEU A 6 -20.72 -27.90 -10.03
N VAL A 7 -22.00 -28.00 -10.36
CA VAL A 7 -23.01 -26.98 -10.11
C VAL A 7 -23.87 -27.39 -8.91
N VAL A 8 -23.96 -26.51 -7.92
CA VAL A 8 -24.64 -26.76 -6.65
C VAL A 8 -25.68 -25.68 -6.39
N ASP A 9 -26.95 -26.04 -6.39
CA ASP A 9 -28.04 -25.10 -6.13
C ASP A 9 -29.29 -25.87 -5.69
N ASP A 10 -30.03 -25.37 -4.72
CA ASP A 10 -31.26 -26.01 -4.25
C ASP A 10 -32.44 -25.80 -5.20
N ASP A 11 -32.33 -24.91 -6.20
CA ASP A 11 -33.28 -24.77 -7.30
C ASP A 11 -32.94 -25.73 -8.46
N PRO A 12 -33.68 -26.84 -8.63
CA PRO A 12 -33.42 -27.80 -9.71
C PRO A 12 -33.61 -27.22 -11.11
N LYS A 13 -34.43 -26.16 -11.27
CA LYS A 13 -34.60 -25.49 -12.57
C LYS A 13 -33.35 -24.72 -12.95
N LEU A 14 -32.78 -23.99 -11.99
CA LEU A 14 -31.55 -23.24 -12.21
C LEU A 14 -30.39 -24.17 -12.52
N VAL A 15 -30.21 -25.23 -11.73
CA VAL A 15 -29.20 -26.27 -11.99
C VAL A 15 -29.35 -26.82 -13.40
N ARG A 16 -30.58 -27.12 -13.83
CA ARG A 16 -30.83 -27.65 -15.18
C ARG A 16 -30.48 -26.65 -16.28
N ILE A 17 -30.83 -25.39 -16.12
CA ILE A 17 -30.55 -24.32 -17.09
C ILE A 17 -29.03 -24.11 -17.22
N VAL A 18 -28.33 -23.97 -16.09
CA VAL A 18 -26.88 -23.79 -16.06
C VAL A 18 -26.17 -25.01 -16.64
N SER A 19 -26.60 -26.22 -16.28
CA SER A 19 -26.05 -27.47 -16.80
C SER A 19 -26.19 -27.60 -18.32
N LEU A 20 -27.38 -27.32 -18.87
CA LEU A 20 -27.59 -27.35 -20.33
C LEU A 20 -26.74 -26.31 -21.05
N TYR A 21 -26.68 -25.10 -20.52
CA TYR A 21 -25.92 -24.02 -21.12
C TYR A 21 -24.41 -24.30 -21.11
N LEU A 22 -23.83 -24.66 -19.96
CA LEU A 22 -22.41 -25.02 -19.86
C LEU A 22 -22.07 -26.28 -20.66
N GLY A 23 -22.98 -27.28 -20.67
CA GLY A 23 -22.83 -28.46 -21.52
C GLY A 23 -22.76 -28.11 -23.01
N SER A 24 -23.57 -27.16 -23.48
CA SER A 24 -23.51 -26.66 -24.87
C SER A 24 -22.19 -25.93 -25.21
N ARG A 25 -21.44 -25.48 -24.19
CA ARG A 25 -20.13 -24.85 -24.34
C ARG A 25 -18.96 -25.85 -24.19
N GLY A 26 -19.26 -27.14 -24.11
CA GLY A 26 -18.25 -28.20 -24.10
C GLY A 26 -17.73 -28.60 -22.72
N TYR A 27 -18.35 -28.15 -21.63
CA TYR A 27 -18.02 -28.59 -20.27
C TYR A 27 -18.74 -29.89 -19.92
N ARG A 28 -18.09 -30.75 -19.13
CA ARG A 28 -18.79 -31.82 -18.41
C ARG A 28 -19.40 -31.21 -17.16
N VAL A 29 -20.72 -31.30 -16.99
CA VAL A 29 -21.38 -30.72 -15.82
C VAL A 29 -21.92 -31.81 -14.92
N GLU A 30 -21.45 -31.83 -13.69
CA GLU A 30 -21.99 -32.61 -12.59
C GLU A 30 -22.85 -31.69 -11.71
N THR A 31 -23.90 -32.22 -11.08
CA THR A 31 -24.87 -31.38 -10.38
C THR A 31 -25.30 -31.98 -9.05
N THR A 32 -25.49 -31.13 -8.04
CA THR A 32 -26.05 -31.50 -6.74
C THR A 32 -27.05 -30.46 -6.26
N LEU A 33 -28.03 -30.87 -5.45
CA LEU A 33 -29.07 -29.98 -4.93
C LEU A 33 -28.87 -29.57 -3.45
N ASP A 34 -27.81 -30.07 -2.82
CA ASP A 34 -27.50 -29.79 -1.41
C ASP A 34 -25.99 -29.78 -1.16
N GLY A 35 -25.57 -29.04 -0.12
CA GLY A 35 -24.15 -28.86 0.19
C GLY A 35 -23.44 -30.11 0.72
N ASP A 36 -24.15 -31.04 1.38
CA ASP A 36 -23.55 -32.28 1.90
C ASP A 36 -23.23 -33.28 0.78
N ALA A 37 -24.14 -33.41 -0.20
CA ALA A 37 -23.88 -34.15 -1.44
C ALA A 37 -22.77 -33.48 -2.24
N ALA A 38 -22.79 -32.15 -2.36
CA ALA A 38 -21.74 -31.40 -3.05
C ALA A 38 -20.35 -31.64 -2.45
N TYR A 39 -20.22 -31.60 -1.13
CA TYR A 39 -18.93 -31.85 -0.47
C TYR A 39 -18.40 -33.25 -0.75
N ARG A 40 -19.24 -34.29 -0.60
CA ARG A 40 -18.87 -35.68 -0.89
C ARG A 40 -18.45 -35.84 -2.35
N GLN A 41 -19.28 -35.34 -3.26
CA GLN A 41 -19.04 -35.45 -4.69
C GLN A 41 -17.78 -34.70 -5.10
N ALA A 42 -17.54 -33.49 -4.58
CA ALA A 42 -16.32 -32.73 -4.85
C ALA A 42 -15.05 -33.44 -4.36
N THR A 43 -15.11 -34.17 -3.24
CA THR A 43 -13.96 -34.94 -2.74
C THR A 43 -13.67 -36.22 -3.53
N GLU A 44 -14.67 -36.77 -4.22
CA GLU A 44 -14.53 -37.99 -5.03
C GLU A 44 -14.19 -37.67 -6.50
N LEU A 45 -14.90 -36.72 -7.11
CA LEU A 45 -14.72 -36.35 -8.51
C LEU A 45 -13.55 -35.40 -8.75
N LEU A 46 -13.15 -34.62 -7.74
CA LEU A 46 -12.16 -33.54 -7.87
C LEU A 46 -12.42 -32.67 -9.11
N PRO A 47 -13.58 -31.97 -9.17
CA PRO A 47 -13.94 -31.17 -10.34
C PRO A 47 -12.91 -30.06 -10.59
N ASP A 48 -12.84 -29.62 -11.85
CA ASP A 48 -11.96 -28.52 -12.26
C ASP A 48 -12.46 -27.15 -11.77
N LEU A 49 -13.77 -27.02 -11.48
CA LEU A 49 -14.38 -25.82 -10.91
C LEU A 49 -15.71 -26.16 -10.20
N ILE A 50 -16.05 -25.41 -9.16
CA ILE A 50 -17.32 -25.51 -8.45
C ILE A 50 -18.08 -24.18 -8.57
N VAL A 51 -19.36 -24.25 -8.96
CA VAL A 51 -20.32 -23.13 -8.91
C VAL A 51 -21.36 -23.48 -7.87
N ALA A 52 -21.50 -22.68 -6.81
CA ALA A 52 -22.43 -23.00 -5.72
C ALA A 52 -23.29 -21.81 -5.29
N ASP A 53 -24.54 -22.06 -4.94
CA ASP A 53 -25.37 -21.09 -4.23
C ASP A 53 -25.00 -20.98 -2.76
N ILE A 54 -25.31 -19.82 -2.17
CA ILE A 54 -25.11 -19.57 -0.74
C ILE A 54 -26.34 -19.99 0.05
N GLY A 55 -27.54 -19.72 -0.45
CA GLY A 55 -28.82 -19.86 0.22
C GLY A 55 -29.38 -21.29 0.24
N MET A 56 -28.55 -22.31 0.40
CA MET A 56 -28.99 -23.70 0.40
C MET A 56 -29.44 -24.17 1.80
N PRO A 57 -30.45 -25.04 1.90
CA PRO A 57 -30.85 -25.65 3.17
C PRO A 57 -29.80 -26.65 3.68
N GLY A 58 -29.65 -26.71 5.01
CA GLY A 58 -28.64 -27.56 5.64
C GLY A 58 -27.25 -26.93 5.59
N MET A 59 -26.36 -27.48 4.77
CA MET A 59 -25.04 -26.89 4.53
C MET A 59 -25.14 -25.74 3.54
N ASP A 60 -24.96 -24.52 4.03
CA ASP A 60 -24.89 -23.33 3.20
C ASP A 60 -23.61 -23.27 2.34
N GLY A 61 -23.62 -22.46 1.29
CA GLY A 61 -22.46 -22.36 0.38
C GLY A 61 -21.18 -21.89 1.08
N TYR A 62 -21.30 -21.08 2.14
CA TYR A 62 -20.14 -20.65 2.92
C TYR A 62 -19.49 -21.81 3.66
N GLU A 63 -20.26 -22.67 4.31
CA GLU A 63 -19.74 -23.83 5.01
C GLU A 63 -19.17 -24.86 4.03
N LEU A 64 -19.82 -25.07 2.88
CA LEU A 64 -19.29 -25.92 1.81
C LEU A 64 -17.89 -25.44 1.36
N CYS A 65 -17.76 -24.17 0.98
CA CYS A 65 -16.48 -23.60 0.56
C CYS A 65 -15.42 -23.71 1.66
N ARG A 66 -15.78 -23.39 2.92
CA ARG A 66 -14.87 -23.50 4.07
C ARG A 66 -14.34 -24.92 4.27
N ARG A 67 -15.20 -25.93 4.15
CA ARG A 67 -14.80 -27.34 4.30
C ARG A 67 -13.88 -27.79 3.16
N LEU A 68 -14.19 -27.41 1.92
CA LEU A 68 -13.35 -27.71 0.77
C LEU A 68 -11.97 -27.05 0.90
N ARG A 69 -11.90 -25.80 1.36
CA ARG A 69 -10.61 -25.11 1.62
C ARG A 69 -9.76 -25.74 2.72
N ARG A 70 -10.37 -26.46 3.67
CA ARG A 70 -9.65 -27.18 4.73
C ARG A 70 -9.12 -28.55 4.27
N ASN A 71 -9.65 -29.12 3.20
CA ASN A 71 -9.24 -30.41 2.69
C ASN A 71 -8.10 -30.25 1.67
N SER A 72 -6.96 -30.93 1.88
CA SER A 72 -5.79 -30.81 1.00
C SER A 72 -6.04 -31.20 -0.45
N ALA A 73 -6.98 -32.11 -0.70
CA ALA A 73 -7.32 -32.58 -2.05
C ALA A 73 -8.20 -31.58 -2.82
N THR A 74 -9.05 -30.81 -2.13
CA THR A 74 -10.02 -29.92 -2.78
C THR A 74 -9.72 -28.44 -2.58
N ARG A 75 -8.76 -28.07 -1.73
CA ARG A 75 -8.47 -26.66 -1.41
C ARG A 75 -8.10 -25.80 -2.60
N THR A 76 -7.54 -26.39 -3.66
CA THR A 76 -7.10 -25.68 -4.87
C THR A 76 -8.15 -25.63 -5.97
N ILE A 77 -9.32 -26.26 -5.78
CA ILE A 77 -10.39 -26.25 -6.78
C ILE A 77 -11.01 -24.85 -6.84
N PRO A 78 -11.03 -24.18 -8.00
CA PRO A 78 -11.72 -22.90 -8.18
C PRO A 78 -13.18 -22.96 -7.73
N PHE A 79 -13.64 -21.93 -7.02
CA PHE A 79 -14.96 -21.87 -6.42
C PHE A 79 -15.63 -20.53 -6.70
N ILE A 80 -16.76 -20.56 -7.41
CA ILE A 80 -17.60 -19.40 -7.72
C ILE A 80 -18.88 -19.48 -6.88
N PHE A 81 -19.20 -18.40 -6.17
CA PHE A 81 -20.56 -18.24 -5.64
C PHE A 81 -21.49 -17.71 -6.72
N LEU A 82 -22.61 -18.39 -6.94
CA LEU A 82 -23.71 -17.92 -7.78
C LEU A 82 -24.94 -17.75 -6.90
N THR A 83 -25.29 -16.53 -6.48
CA THR A 83 -26.33 -16.34 -5.45
C THR A 83 -27.19 -15.11 -5.61
N GLY A 84 -28.43 -15.15 -5.10
CA GLY A 84 -29.33 -13.98 -5.05
C GLY A 84 -29.01 -12.98 -3.94
N ARG A 85 -28.02 -13.28 -3.09
CA ARG A 85 -27.54 -12.35 -2.07
C ARG A 85 -26.59 -11.33 -2.68
N ASP A 86 -26.84 -10.03 -2.47
CA ASP A 86 -26.04 -8.96 -3.09
C ASP A 86 -25.58 -7.87 -2.11
N GLN A 87 -25.61 -8.14 -0.80
CA GLN A 87 -25.11 -7.16 0.16
C GLN A 87 -23.58 -7.16 0.19
N ASP A 88 -22.96 -6.00 0.43
CA ASP A 88 -21.49 -5.89 0.59
C ASP A 88 -20.96 -6.83 1.66
N ALA A 89 -21.75 -7.06 2.72
CA ALA A 89 -21.43 -8.01 3.78
C ALA A 89 -21.33 -9.47 3.27
N ASP A 90 -22.20 -9.87 2.34
CA ASP A 90 -22.21 -11.22 1.76
C ASP A 90 -21.00 -11.43 0.83
N ARG A 91 -20.63 -10.41 0.05
CA ARG A 91 -19.42 -10.41 -0.80
C ARG A 91 -18.15 -10.48 0.03
N LEU A 92 -18.08 -9.70 1.12
CA LEU A 92 -16.94 -9.74 2.03
C LEU A 92 -16.83 -11.10 2.74
N LYS A 93 -17.96 -11.70 3.11
CA LYS A 93 -18.01 -13.02 3.74
C LYS A 93 -17.61 -14.12 2.76
N ALA A 94 -18.04 -14.05 1.51
CA ALA A 94 -17.64 -14.97 0.44
C ALA A 94 -16.12 -15.00 0.26
N ARG A 95 -15.52 -13.80 0.13
CA ARG A 95 -14.05 -13.65 0.04
C ARG A 95 -13.35 -14.27 1.24
N LYS A 96 -13.74 -13.91 2.47
CA LYS A 96 -13.13 -14.46 3.71
C LYS A 96 -13.17 -15.99 3.83
N VAL A 97 -14.13 -16.64 3.17
CA VAL A 97 -14.27 -18.10 3.18
C VAL A 97 -13.39 -18.77 2.11
N GLY A 98 -12.87 -17.98 1.16
CA GLY A 98 -11.90 -18.39 0.15
C GLY A 98 -12.50 -18.66 -1.23
N SER A 99 -13.65 -18.07 -1.59
CA SER A 99 -14.15 -18.16 -2.97
C SER A 99 -13.29 -17.34 -3.93
N ASP A 100 -13.12 -17.84 -5.15
CA ASP A 100 -12.32 -17.22 -6.19
C ASP A 100 -13.11 -16.18 -7.01
N ASP A 101 -14.45 -16.32 -7.08
CA ASP A 101 -15.33 -15.32 -7.67
C ASP A 101 -16.75 -15.33 -7.07
N PHE A 102 -17.53 -14.28 -7.35
CA PHE A 102 -18.88 -14.05 -6.87
C PHE A 102 -19.77 -13.44 -7.96
N VAL A 103 -20.85 -14.15 -8.31
CA VAL A 103 -21.83 -13.76 -9.33
C VAL A 103 -23.22 -13.64 -8.69
N THR A 104 -23.79 -12.43 -8.76
CA THR A 104 -25.13 -12.14 -8.22
C THR A 104 -26.23 -12.57 -9.21
N LYS A 105 -27.26 -13.27 -8.73
CA LYS A 105 -28.50 -13.57 -9.45
C LYS A 105 -29.49 -12.39 -9.36
N PRO A 106 -30.28 -12.10 -10.40
CA PRO A 106 -30.24 -12.74 -11.72
C PRO A 106 -29.04 -12.26 -12.54
N CYS A 107 -28.37 -13.18 -13.23
CA CYS A 107 -27.30 -12.86 -14.18
C CYS A 107 -27.56 -13.51 -15.55
N PRO A 108 -27.13 -12.89 -16.65
CA PRO A 108 -26.99 -13.58 -17.93
C PRO A 108 -26.05 -14.77 -17.79
N LEU A 109 -26.35 -15.89 -18.44
CA LEU A 109 -25.52 -17.10 -18.40
C LEU A 109 -24.14 -16.86 -19.03
N GLU A 110 -24.06 -15.91 -19.96
CA GLU A 110 -22.82 -15.41 -20.56
C GLU A 110 -21.89 -14.80 -19.50
N ARG A 111 -22.43 -14.10 -18.50
CA ARG A 111 -21.62 -13.54 -17.40
C ARG A 111 -21.03 -14.65 -16.53
N LEU A 112 -21.83 -15.66 -16.22
CA LEU A 112 -21.34 -16.82 -15.46
C LEU A 112 -20.24 -17.55 -16.24
N LEU A 113 -20.42 -17.72 -17.55
CA LEU A 113 -19.41 -18.33 -18.40
C LEU A 113 -18.10 -17.55 -18.43
N GLN A 114 -18.15 -16.22 -18.57
CA GLN A 114 -16.95 -15.39 -18.55
C GLN A 114 -16.15 -15.55 -17.25
N SER A 115 -16.84 -15.65 -16.11
CA SER A 115 -16.22 -15.91 -14.80
C SER A 115 -15.56 -17.29 -14.75
N ILE A 116 -16.25 -18.32 -15.27
CA ILE A 116 -15.72 -19.70 -15.38
C ILE A 116 -14.48 -19.74 -16.27
N GLU A 117 -14.55 -19.18 -17.48
CA GLU A 117 -13.45 -19.16 -18.45
C GLU A 117 -12.23 -18.44 -17.87
N ALA A 118 -12.42 -17.27 -17.24
CA ALA A 118 -11.35 -16.51 -16.62
C ALA A 118 -10.64 -17.29 -15.49
N LEU A 119 -11.38 -18.00 -14.63
CA LEU A 119 -10.78 -18.81 -13.57
C LEU A 119 -10.08 -20.07 -14.12
N MET A 120 -10.68 -20.73 -15.11
CA MET A 120 -10.09 -21.91 -15.74
C MET A 120 -8.80 -21.57 -16.47
N ASP A 121 -8.75 -20.43 -17.17
CA ASP A 121 -7.54 -19.94 -17.83
C ASP A 121 -6.43 -19.62 -16.82
N ARG A 122 -6.77 -18.98 -15.69
CA ARG A 122 -5.81 -18.74 -14.60
C ARG A 122 -5.23 -20.04 -14.04
N VAL A 123 -6.07 -21.06 -13.85
CA VAL A 123 -5.61 -22.38 -13.37
C VAL A 123 -4.75 -23.10 -14.39
N GLU A 124 -5.13 -23.08 -15.68
CA GLU A 124 -4.31 -23.71 -16.73
C GLU A 124 -2.99 -22.99 -16.95
N GLN A 125 -2.96 -21.67 -16.87
CA GLN A 125 -1.70 -20.92 -16.86
C GLN A 125 -0.82 -21.30 -15.68
N ALA A 126 -1.40 -21.50 -14.49
CA ALA A 126 -0.66 -21.98 -13.32
C ALA A 126 -0.16 -23.44 -13.45
N LYS A 127 -0.90 -24.31 -14.17
CA LYS A 127 -0.51 -25.71 -14.44
C LYS A 127 0.53 -25.86 -15.55
N LYS A 128 0.54 -24.96 -16.54
CA LYS A 128 1.47 -24.96 -17.69
C LYS A 128 2.89 -24.52 -17.33
N ILE A 129 3.13 -24.15 -16.08
CA ILE A 129 4.45 -23.88 -15.54
C ILE A 129 5.19 -25.23 -15.38
N PRO A 130 6.20 -25.55 -16.21
CA PRO A 130 6.94 -26.79 -16.09
C PRO A 130 7.76 -26.79 -14.78
N LEU A 131 7.63 -27.83 -13.95
CA LEU A 131 8.29 -27.95 -12.64
C LEU A 131 9.83 -27.94 -12.73
N ASP A 132 10.38 -28.25 -13.90
CA ASP A 132 11.80 -28.21 -14.27
C ASP A 132 12.30 -26.81 -14.68
N ARG A 133 11.39 -25.89 -14.98
CA ARG A 133 11.66 -24.46 -15.21
C ARG A 133 11.38 -23.60 -13.99
N ILE A 134 11.29 -24.19 -12.80
CA ILE A 134 11.27 -23.41 -11.57
C ILE A 134 12.71 -23.03 -11.24
N GLY A 135 13.06 -21.75 -11.45
CA GLY A 135 14.41 -21.27 -11.14
C GLY A 135 14.62 -21.17 -9.63
N LEU A 136 13.93 -20.21 -9.01
CA LEU A 136 13.98 -19.96 -7.58
C LEU A 136 12.56 -20.05 -7.03
N ALA A 137 12.34 -20.88 -6.00
CA ALA A 137 11.06 -20.95 -5.30
C ALA A 137 11.30 -21.02 -3.80
N GLY A 138 10.44 -20.36 -3.03
CA GLY A 138 10.62 -20.28 -1.59
C GLY A 138 9.56 -19.43 -0.91
N ARG A 139 9.78 -19.13 0.36
CA ARG A 139 8.91 -18.24 1.13
C ARG A 139 9.52 -16.85 1.18
N ILE A 140 8.69 -15.83 1.06
CA ILE A 140 9.12 -14.43 1.09
C ILE A 140 9.79 -14.08 2.44
N GLU A 141 9.36 -14.73 3.52
CA GLU A 141 9.97 -14.57 4.85
C GLU A 141 11.41 -15.09 4.97
N ASP A 142 11.86 -15.96 4.06
CA ASP A 142 13.19 -16.59 4.13
C ASP A 142 14.28 -15.77 3.42
N ILE A 143 13.93 -15.04 2.35
CA ILE A 143 14.90 -14.41 1.44
C ILE A 143 14.68 -12.89 1.26
N ASP A 144 13.59 -12.32 1.80
CA ASP A 144 13.10 -10.93 1.57
C ASP A 144 12.90 -10.62 0.06
N LEU A 145 11.71 -10.11 -0.28
CA LEU A 145 11.31 -9.89 -1.67
C LEU A 145 12.24 -8.91 -2.41
N LEU A 146 12.75 -7.89 -1.71
CA LEU A 146 13.59 -6.88 -2.34
C LEU A 146 14.96 -7.44 -2.71
N ASP A 147 15.55 -8.26 -1.84
CA ASP A 147 16.86 -8.88 -2.07
C ASP A 147 16.78 -9.88 -3.23
N MET A 148 15.66 -10.59 -3.36
CA MET A 148 15.40 -11.43 -4.53
C MET A 148 15.26 -10.61 -5.81
N ILE A 149 14.49 -9.52 -5.82
CA ILE A 149 14.39 -8.65 -6.99
C ILE A 149 15.77 -8.09 -7.37
N GLN A 150 16.55 -7.61 -6.40
CA GLN A 150 17.91 -7.14 -6.65
C GLN A 150 18.83 -8.23 -7.20
N THR A 151 18.70 -9.46 -6.72
CA THR A 151 19.49 -10.59 -7.23
C THR A 151 19.11 -10.90 -8.68
N LEU A 152 17.81 -10.88 -9.03
CA LEU A 152 17.35 -11.05 -10.41
C LEU A 152 17.81 -9.91 -11.33
N GLU A 153 17.86 -8.67 -10.82
CA GLU A 153 18.40 -7.51 -11.54
C GLU A 153 19.92 -7.63 -11.75
N LEU A 154 20.69 -7.98 -10.71
CA LEU A 154 22.14 -8.13 -10.75
C LEU A 154 22.58 -9.29 -11.65
N ASP A 155 21.88 -10.41 -11.58
CA ASP A 155 22.16 -11.61 -12.38
C ASP A 155 21.61 -11.52 -13.81
N GLN A 156 21.04 -10.37 -14.21
CA GLN A 156 20.46 -10.11 -15.53
C GLN A 156 19.46 -11.19 -15.98
N LYS A 157 18.60 -11.63 -15.06
CA LYS A 157 17.64 -12.72 -15.33
C LYS A 157 16.51 -12.25 -16.22
N THR A 158 16.05 -13.17 -17.08
CA THR A 158 14.86 -13.01 -17.93
C THR A 158 13.81 -14.04 -17.52
N GLY A 159 12.58 -13.60 -17.26
CA GLY A 159 11.51 -14.48 -16.77
C GLY A 159 10.46 -13.78 -15.91
N ALA A 160 9.49 -14.52 -15.39
CA ALA A 160 8.44 -14.01 -14.51
C ALA A 160 8.68 -14.39 -13.05
N LEU A 161 8.69 -13.42 -12.15
CA LEU A 161 8.63 -13.64 -10.72
C LEU A 161 7.18 -13.57 -10.25
N VAL A 162 6.60 -14.72 -9.97
CA VAL A 162 5.26 -14.89 -9.43
C VAL A 162 5.32 -14.84 -7.90
N LEU A 163 4.47 -14.03 -7.29
CA LEU A 163 4.38 -13.79 -5.86
C LEU A 163 2.96 -14.08 -5.40
N SER A 164 2.84 -14.65 -4.20
CA SER A 164 1.54 -14.90 -3.57
C SER A 164 1.58 -14.61 -2.07
N HIS A 165 0.61 -13.86 -1.57
CA HIS A 165 0.42 -13.58 -0.15
C HIS A 165 -1.06 -13.59 0.19
N GLY A 166 -1.53 -14.69 0.78
CA GLY A 166 -2.96 -14.89 1.03
C GLY A 166 -3.73 -14.98 -0.31
N GLU A 167 -4.68 -14.07 -0.51
CA GLU A 167 -5.50 -13.94 -1.73
C GLU A 167 -4.89 -13.00 -2.79
N ARG A 168 -3.74 -12.40 -2.50
CA ARG A 168 -3.07 -11.47 -3.41
C ARG A 168 -2.03 -12.19 -4.22
N THR A 169 -2.04 -11.96 -5.53
CA THR A 169 -1.04 -12.51 -6.45
C THR A 169 -0.43 -11.39 -7.27
N ALA A 170 0.87 -11.45 -7.49
CA ALA A 170 1.54 -10.51 -8.37
C ALA A 170 2.55 -11.24 -9.24
N THR A 171 2.77 -10.73 -10.44
CA THR A 171 3.77 -11.25 -11.36
C THR A 171 4.60 -10.09 -11.87
N LEU A 172 5.90 -10.13 -11.60
CA LEU A 172 6.87 -9.17 -12.12
C LEU A 172 7.61 -9.83 -13.28
N TYR A 173 7.57 -9.23 -14.46
CA TYR A 173 8.25 -9.74 -15.65
C TYR A 173 9.60 -9.06 -15.80
N PHE A 174 10.66 -9.85 -15.92
CA PHE A 174 12.04 -9.42 -16.08
C PHE A 174 12.56 -9.76 -17.49
N ARG A 175 13.36 -8.85 -18.06
CA ARG A 175 14.15 -9.07 -19.26
C ARG A 175 15.53 -8.47 -19.04
N ASP A 176 16.56 -9.30 -19.10
CA ASP A 176 17.96 -8.95 -18.87
C ASP A 176 18.18 -8.17 -17.55
N GLY A 177 17.47 -8.58 -16.50
CA GLY A 177 17.51 -7.93 -15.18
C GLY A 177 16.73 -6.63 -15.09
N VAL A 178 15.93 -6.25 -16.09
CA VAL A 178 15.05 -5.08 -16.05
C VAL A 178 13.61 -5.53 -15.92
N ILE A 179 12.84 -4.93 -15.00
CA ILE A 179 11.40 -5.17 -14.91
C ILE A 179 10.72 -4.50 -16.11
N VAL A 180 10.08 -5.32 -16.95
CA VAL A 180 9.43 -4.87 -18.20
C VAL A 180 7.93 -4.72 -18.08
N ASP A 181 7.31 -5.43 -17.13
CA ASP A 181 5.88 -5.42 -16.88
C ASP A 181 5.59 -5.95 -15.46
N ALA A 182 4.44 -5.60 -14.91
CA ALA A 182 3.97 -6.06 -13.61
C ALA A 182 2.45 -6.20 -13.61
N ASP A 183 1.96 -7.41 -13.34
CA ASP A 183 0.54 -7.68 -13.12
C ASP A 183 0.29 -7.90 -11.63
N ILE A 184 -0.59 -7.10 -11.03
CA ILE A 184 -0.88 -7.14 -9.60
C ILE A 184 -2.37 -7.36 -9.43
N GLN A 185 -2.71 -8.62 -9.16
CA GLN A 185 -4.08 -9.03 -8.96
C GLN A 185 -4.40 -9.07 -7.47
N SER A 186 -5.25 -8.14 -7.04
CA SER A 186 -5.75 -8.06 -5.68
C SER A 186 -7.28 -7.95 -5.68
N PRO A 187 -8.00 -8.57 -4.73
CA PRO A 187 -9.47 -8.56 -4.75
C PRO A 187 -10.07 -7.16 -4.58
N GLY A 188 -10.64 -6.59 -5.65
CA GLY A 188 -11.46 -5.36 -5.60
C GLY A 188 -10.76 -4.05 -5.95
N ARG A 189 -9.48 -4.06 -6.33
CA ARG A 189 -8.77 -2.93 -6.95
C ARG A 189 -7.46 -3.39 -7.60
N GLU A 190 -7.01 -2.69 -8.63
CA GLU A 190 -5.61 -2.75 -9.04
C GLU A 190 -4.76 -2.14 -7.91
N GLU A 191 -3.73 -2.86 -7.46
CA GLU A 191 -2.86 -2.42 -6.37
C GLU A 191 -1.52 -1.92 -6.93
N PRO A 192 -1.02 -0.77 -6.45
CA PRO A 192 0.30 -0.29 -6.81
C PRO A 192 1.43 -1.27 -6.47
N LEU A 193 2.48 -1.29 -7.29
CA LEU A 193 3.65 -2.16 -7.16
C LEU A 193 4.39 -2.00 -5.83
N PHE A 194 4.37 -0.80 -5.24
CA PHE A 194 4.99 -0.57 -3.93
C PHE A 194 4.35 -1.37 -2.79
N VAL A 195 3.10 -1.80 -2.95
CA VAL A 195 2.40 -2.64 -1.96
C VAL A 195 3.05 -4.03 -1.89
N LEU A 196 3.57 -4.55 -3.00
CA LEU A 196 4.26 -5.84 -3.05
C LEU A 196 5.51 -5.87 -2.19
N LEU A 197 6.31 -4.79 -2.22
CA LEU A 197 7.54 -4.66 -1.42
C LEU A 197 7.26 -4.65 0.11
N GLY A 198 5.99 -4.51 0.50
CA GLY A 198 5.52 -4.63 1.88
C GLY A 198 5.22 -6.05 2.34
N TRP A 199 5.21 -7.05 1.45
CA TRP A 199 4.85 -8.41 1.80
C TRP A 199 5.94 -9.04 2.68
N LYS A 200 5.56 -9.44 3.90
CA LYS A 200 6.48 -10.02 4.90
C LYS A 200 6.35 -11.52 5.05
N THR A 201 5.33 -12.11 4.44
CA THR A 201 5.16 -13.56 4.33
C THR A 201 4.64 -13.86 2.94
N GLY A 202 4.60 -15.13 2.57
CA GLY A 202 4.04 -15.54 1.28
C GLY A 202 4.98 -16.45 0.52
N ARG A 203 4.64 -16.78 -0.72
CA ARG A 203 5.47 -17.63 -1.58
C ARG A 203 5.87 -16.88 -2.83
N PHE A 204 7.06 -17.18 -3.29
CA PHE A 204 7.52 -16.71 -4.58
C PHE A 204 7.92 -17.89 -5.45
N LEU A 205 7.88 -17.64 -6.75
CA LEU A 205 8.25 -18.58 -7.78
C LEU A 205 8.81 -17.81 -8.97
N PHE A 206 10.06 -18.03 -9.34
CA PHE A 206 10.65 -17.47 -10.55
C PHE A 206 10.59 -18.48 -11.70
N LEU A 207 10.06 -18.01 -12.83
CA LEU A 207 9.85 -18.73 -14.07
C LEU A 207 10.76 -18.14 -15.15
N PRO A 208 11.93 -18.75 -15.43
CA PRO A 208 12.82 -18.31 -16.49
C PRO A 208 12.10 -18.30 -17.84
N ASP A 209 12.42 -17.31 -18.67
CA ASP A 209 11.92 -17.13 -20.04
C ASP A 209 10.40 -16.93 -20.18
N ALA A 210 9.66 -16.84 -19.08
CA ALA A 210 8.23 -16.53 -19.07
C ALA A 210 8.00 -15.02 -19.18
N VAL A 211 8.24 -14.44 -20.36
CA VAL A 211 8.03 -13.01 -20.62
C VAL A 211 6.91 -12.83 -21.66
N PRO A 212 5.90 -11.97 -21.43
CA PRO A 212 4.83 -11.73 -22.40
C PRO A 212 5.38 -11.13 -23.71
N GLU A 213 4.70 -11.41 -24.83
CA GLU A 213 5.10 -10.93 -26.17
C GLU A 213 4.97 -9.40 -26.34
N ARG A 214 4.29 -8.70 -25.42
CA ARG A 214 4.11 -7.24 -25.49
C ARG A 214 5.38 -6.46 -25.14
N MET A 215 5.54 -5.30 -25.78
CA MET A 215 6.70 -4.41 -25.63
C MET A 215 6.83 -3.83 -24.21
N PRO A 216 8.05 -3.68 -23.65
CA PRO A 216 8.29 -3.29 -22.26
C PRO A 216 7.85 -1.87 -21.89
N ILE A 217 7.44 -1.68 -20.64
CA ILE A 217 7.77 -0.46 -19.89
C ILE A 217 9.25 -0.60 -19.53
N THR A 218 10.16 0.07 -20.25
CA THR A 218 11.59 0.11 -19.86
C THR A 218 11.75 1.00 -18.63
N ALA A 219 11.63 0.44 -17.43
CA ALA A 219 11.77 1.18 -16.19
C ALA A 219 12.43 0.32 -15.10
N SER A 220 13.35 0.90 -14.33
CA SER A 220 13.79 0.28 -13.08
C SER A 220 12.64 0.20 -12.08
N LEU A 221 12.70 -0.71 -11.10
CA LEU A 221 11.72 -0.79 -10.00
C LEU A 221 11.42 0.61 -9.41
N ALA A 222 12.45 1.44 -9.25
CA ALA A 222 12.33 2.81 -8.73
C ALA A 222 11.47 3.76 -9.61
N ASN A 223 11.43 3.54 -10.92
CA ASN A 223 10.62 4.33 -11.86
C ASN A 223 9.18 3.84 -11.91
N LEU A 224 8.93 2.53 -11.83
CA LEU A 224 7.58 1.96 -11.76
C LEU A 224 6.86 2.38 -10.47
N LEU A 225 7.56 2.28 -9.33
CA LEU A 225 7.05 2.76 -8.04
C LEU A 225 6.70 4.25 -8.06
N PHE A 226 7.42 5.04 -8.87
CA PHE A 226 7.18 6.47 -9.02
C PHE A 226 5.98 6.78 -9.92
N GLN A 227 5.79 6.02 -11.00
CA GLN A 227 4.64 6.15 -11.90
C GLN A 227 3.33 5.78 -11.18
N ASP A 228 3.33 4.70 -10.42
CA ASP A 228 2.17 4.28 -9.62
C ASP A 228 1.79 5.33 -8.56
N LEU A 229 2.79 5.91 -7.89
CA LEU A 229 2.56 6.98 -6.92
C LEU A 229 1.93 8.21 -7.59
N GLN A 230 2.39 8.59 -8.78
CA GLN A 230 1.80 9.70 -9.54
C GLN A 230 0.40 9.39 -10.07
N ALA A 231 0.14 8.16 -10.50
CA ALA A 231 -1.16 7.74 -11.00
C ALA A 231 -2.21 7.76 -9.88
N LEU A 232 -1.84 7.27 -8.69
CA LEU A 232 -2.64 7.37 -7.48
C LEU A 232 -2.93 8.84 -7.12
N GLU A 233 -1.90 9.70 -7.13
CA GLU A 233 -2.03 11.14 -6.86
C GLU A 233 -2.97 11.87 -7.84
N ARG A 234 -3.04 11.46 -9.12
CA ARG A 234 -3.98 12.03 -10.11
C ARG A 234 -5.41 11.54 -9.90
N HIS A 235 -5.60 10.25 -9.68
CA HIS A 235 -6.92 9.66 -9.45
C HIS A 235 -7.60 10.24 -8.18
N GLU A 236 -6.80 10.54 -7.15
CA GLU A 236 -7.25 11.23 -5.93
C GLU A 236 -7.61 12.72 -6.15
N GLN A 237 -7.04 13.38 -7.17
CA GLN A 237 -7.38 14.76 -7.52
C GLN A 237 -8.71 14.86 -8.27
N GLU A 238 -9.10 13.82 -9.00
CA GLU A 238 -10.33 13.77 -9.79
C GLU A 238 -11.56 13.37 -8.95
N THR A 239 -11.38 12.81 -7.76
CA THR A 239 -12.47 12.20 -6.95
C THR A 239 -12.90 12.96 -5.69
N VAL A 240 -12.44 14.20 -5.46
CA VAL A 240 -12.85 14.98 -4.27
C VAL A 240 -13.74 16.18 -4.66
N PRO A 241 -15.06 16.16 -4.39
CA PRO A 241 -15.90 17.34 -4.61
C PRO A 241 -15.58 18.44 -3.58
N PRO A 242 -15.76 19.74 -3.94
CA PRO A 242 -15.48 20.85 -3.04
C PRO A 242 -16.53 20.92 -1.92
N VAL A 243 -16.08 20.91 -0.66
CA VAL A 243 -16.94 21.12 0.52
C VAL A 243 -16.83 22.58 0.98
N PRO A 244 -17.93 23.27 1.33
CA PRO A 244 -17.89 24.65 1.80
C PRO A 244 -17.19 24.78 3.15
N VAL A 245 -16.52 25.89 3.36
CA VAL A 245 -15.90 26.25 4.64
C VAL A 245 -16.93 27.04 5.46
N ASP A 246 -17.46 26.44 6.52
CA ASP A 246 -18.19 27.19 7.54
C ASP A 246 -17.19 27.85 8.49
N GLU A 247 -17.12 29.17 8.42
CA GLU A 247 -16.42 30.04 9.36
C GLU A 247 -17.24 30.16 10.64
N GLU A 248 -17.11 29.25 11.61
CA GLU A 248 -17.59 29.56 12.95
C GLU A 248 -16.84 28.82 14.08
N THR A 249 -16.47 29.62 15.09
CA THR A 249 -15.85 29.33 16.40
C THR A 249 -14.33 29.08 16.46
N LEU A 250 -13.58 30.19 16.56
CA LEU A 250 -12.16 30.24 16.93
C LEU A 250 -11.95 29.92 18.43
N PRO A 251 -11.12 28.93 18.81
CA PRO A 251 -10.54 28.88 20.14
C PRO A 251 -9.50 30.01 20.28
N SER A 252 -9.30 30.52 21.49
CA SER A 252 -8.22 31.48 21.79
C SER A 252 -6.86 30.90 21.41
N GLU A 253 -6.29 31.33 20.28
CA GLU A 253 -4.97 30.88 19.82
C GLU A 253 -3.89 31.30 20.83
N SER A 254 -2.99 30.38 21.21
CA SER A 254 -1.82 30.76 22.00
C SER A 254 -0.95 31.74 21.20
N ALA A 255 -0.33 32.72 21.86
CA ALA A 255 0.55 33.69 21.19
C ALA A 255 1.67 33.01 20.37
N LEU A 256 2.12 31.82 20.80
CA LEU A 256 3.11 31.02 20.08
C LEU A 256 2.53 30.36 18.81
N THR A 257 1.30 29.86 18.84
CA THR A 257 0.61 29.31 17.67
C THR A 257 0.47 30.38 16.58
N ALA A 258 -0.01 31.57 16.93
CA ALA A 258 -0.17 32.67 15.98
C ALA A 258 1.17 33.09 15.33
N ARG A 259 2.26 33.11 16.11
CA ARG A 259 3.62 33.38 15.62
C ARG A 259 4.09 32.32 14.62
N VAL A 260 3.92 31.04 14.93
CA VAL A 260 4.27 29.92 14.02
C VAL A 260 3.51 30.01 12.70
N LEU A 261 2.20 30.27 12.74
CA LEU A 261 1.38 30.42 11.53
C LEU A 261 1.87 31.60 10.67
N THR A 262 2.20 32.73 11.29
CA THR A 262 2.75 33.91 10.61
C THR A 262 4.09 33.60 9.92
N HIS A 263 4.99 32.87 10.60
CA HIS A 263 6.26 32.46 10.00
C HIS A 263 6.05 31.53 8.80
N ILE A 264 5.10 30.59 8.84
CA ILE A 264 4.80 29.69 7.72
C ILE A 264 4.29 30.48 6.50
N GLU A 265 3.40 31.46 6.72
CA GLU A 265 2.88 32.30 5.64
C GLU A 265 3.99 33.15 5.01
N HIS A 266 4.88 33.73 5.82
CA HIS A 266 6.01 34.50 5.31
C HIS A 266 6.98 33.62 4.50
N LEU A 267 7.30 32.43 4.99
CA LEU A 267 8.13 31.44 4.28
C LEU A 267 7.51 31.06 2.93
N ALA A 268 6.20 30.86 2.89
CA ALA A 268 5.50 30.58 1.65
C ALA A 268 5.58 31.75 0.66
N GLN A 269 5.69 33.00 1.13
CA GLN A 269 5.76 34.19 0.28
C GLN A 269 7.13 34.42 -0.36
N GLN A 270 8.20 33.84 0.19
CA GLN A 270 9.56 33.95 -0.38
C GLN A 270 9.62 33.36 -1.81
N PRO A 271 10.35 33.99 -2.74
CA PRO A 271 10.48 33.51 -4.11
C PRO A 271 11.27 32.19 -4.15
N SER A 272 10.59 31.08 -4.42
CA SER A 272 11.26 29.80 -4.68
C SER A 272 12.01 29.86 -6.01
N SER A 273 13.26 29.37 -6.04
CA SER A 273 14.09 29.24 -7.25
C SER A 273 13.45 28.39 -8.36
N LEU A 274 12.43 27.59 -8.03
CA LEU A 274 11.56 26.90 -8.97
C LEU A 274 10.31 27.74 -9.27
N ARG A 275 10.36 28.53 -10.35
CA ARG A 275 9.19 29.20 -10.92
C ARG A 275 8.19 28.16 -11.42
N MET A 276 6.96 28.19 -10.90
CA MET A 276 5.79 27.66 -11.60
C MET A 276 4.71 28.74 -11.57
N ALA A 277 4.46 29.36 -12.71
CA ALA A 277 3.39 30.33 -12.90
C ALA A 277 2.04 29.59 -12.96
N GLY A 278 1.18 29.81 -11.97
CA GLY A 278 -0.17 29.25 -11.91
C GLY A 278 -0.82 29.46 -10.53
N PRO A 279 -2.16 29.31 -10.39
CA PRO A 279 -2.90 29.52 -9.15
C PRO A 279 -2.78 28.33 -8.19
N VAL A 280 -1.58 27.77 -8.04
CA VAL A 280 -1.31 26.59 -7.21
C VAL A 280 -0.98 27.06 -5.79
N PRO A 281 -1.60 26.48 -4.74
CA PRO A 281 -1.23 26.81 -3.37
C PRO A 281 0.25 26.50 -3.12
N ARG A 282 0.95 27.44 -2.47
CA ARG A 282 2.36 27.31 -2.10
C ARG A 282 2.50 26.31 -0.96
N VAL A 283 3.43 25.37 -1.11
CA VAL A 283 3.61 24.25 -0.16
C VAL A 283 4.88 24.46 0.65
N VAL A 284 4.73 24.65 1.96
CA VAL A 284 5.84 24.62 2.92
C VAL A 284 6.00 23.18 3.40
N ARG A 285 7.20 22.62 3.29
CA ARG A 285 7.49 21.23 3.67
C ARG A 285 8.47 21.18 4.84
N VAL A 286 8.10 20.49 5.91
CA VAL A 286 8.96 20.20 7.07
C VAL A 286 9.07 18.69 7.23
N LEU A 287 10.30 18.19 7.35
CA LEU A 287 10.56 16.77 7.59
C LEU A 287 10.50 16.46 9.08
N VAL A 288 9.95 15.31 9.43
CA VAL A 288 9.95 14.78 10.80
C VAL A 288 10.71 13.47 10.78
N VAL A 289 11.97 13.52 11.18
CA VAL A 289 12.96 12.45 11.01
C VAL A 289 13.15 11.69 12.31
N GLY A 290 13.30 10.36 12.26
CA GLY A 290 13.60 9.55 13.44
C GLY A 290 13.53 8.05 13.14
N VAL A 291 13.98 7.21 14.07
CA VAL A 291 13.95 5.74 13.91
C VAL A 291 12.58 5.12 14.15
N ALA A 292 12.42 3.81 13.94
CA ALA A 292 11.17 3.11 14.27
C ALA A 292 10.73 3.39 15.71
N ARG A 293 9.43 3.68 15.92
CA ARG A 293 8.82 3.99 17.22
C ARG A 293 9.38 5.23 17.94
N SER A 294 10.00 6.16 17.21
CA SER A 294 10.57 7.39 17.79
C SER A 294 9.54 8.49 18.10
N GLY A 295 8.23 8.27 17.91
CA GLY A 295 7.21 9.29 18.15
C GLY A 295 6.87 10.21 16.95
N LYS A 296 7.32 9.88 15.72
CA LYS A 296 7.11 10.74 14.53
C LYS A 296 5.63 10.98 14.24
N SER A 297 4.86 9.89 14.26
CA SER A 297 3.43 9.89 13.96
C SER A 297 2.71 10.77 14.97
N GLU A 298 3.01 10.58 16.25
CA GLU A 298 2.46 11.32 17.38
C GLU A 298 2.82 12.81 17.30
N LEU A 299 4.07 13.15 16.94
CA LEU A 299 4.48 14.54 16.73
C LEU A 299 3.66 15.20 15.62
N ILE A 300 3.53 14.53 14.47
CA ILE A 300 2.76 15.04 13.32
C ILE A 300 1.29 15.23 13.70
N GLN A 301 0.67 14.22 14.31
CA GLN A 301 -0.74 14.29 14.72
C GLN A 301 -0.99 15.47 15.68
N ASN A 302 -0.10 15.66 16.66
CA ASN A 302 -0.25 16.74 17.61
C ASN A 302 0.02 18.11 17.00
N LEU A 303 1.04 18.27 16.13
CA LEU A 303 1.26 19.53 15.39
C LEU A 303 0.09 19.87 14.47
N VAL A 304 -0.49 18.87 13.82
CA VAL A 304 -1.69 19.02 13.00
C VAL A 304 -2.86 19.54 13.84
N LYS A 305 -3.06 18.97 15.03
CA LYS A 305 -4.06 19.44 16.00
C LYS A 305 -3.79 20.85 16.50
N ASP A 306 -2.52 21.20 16.75
CA ASP A 306 -2.13 22.49 17.32
C ASP A 306 -2.25 23.66 16.32
N LEU A 307 -2.09 23.39 15.01
CA LEU A 307 -2.00 24.42 13.97
C LEU A 307 -3.23 24.49 13.04
N SER A 308 -4.13 23.53 13.08
CA SER A 308 -5.31 23.52 12.20
C SER A 308 -6.39 24.48 12.68
N ARG A 309 -6.78 25.44 11.82
CA ARG A 309 -7.89 26.40 12.06
C ARG A 309 -9.29 25.88 11.69
N SER A 310 -9.38 24.72 11.03
CA SER A 310 -10.63 24.07 10.65
C SER A 310 -10.58 22.58 10.98
N ARG A 311 -11.73 21.91 11.10
CA ARG A 311 -11.82 20.45 11.36
C ARG A 311 -11.16 19.55 10.30
N TRP A 312 -10.61 20.12 9.21
CA TRP A 312 -9.87 19.37 8.19
C TRP A 312 -8.36 19.47 8.36
N ALA A 313 -7.92 18.91 9.47
CA ALA A 313 -6.60 18.37 9.67
C ALA A 313 -6.59 16.95 9.06
N ALA A 314 -6.19 16.80 7.79
CA ALA A 314 -5.96 15.47 7.24
C ALA A 314 -4.60 14.98 7.76
N ILE A 315 -4.64 14.25 8.87
CA ILE A 315 -3.60 13.26 9.13
C ILE A 315 -3.93 12.15 8.13
N GLY A 316 -3.01 11.85 7.22
CA GLY A 316 -3.12 10.64 6.40
C GLY A 316 -3.01 9.43 7.32
N THR A 317 -4.12 9.01 7.93
CA THR A 317 -4.24 7.76 8.66
C THR A 317 -4.98 6.77 7.80
N GLU A 318 -4.23 5.72 7.43
CA GLU A 318 -4.73 4.40 7.06
C GLU A 318 -5.42 4.29 5.70
N GLU A 319 -4.70 3.75 4.72
CA GLU A 319 -5.30 2.65 3.99
C GLU A 319 -5.32 1.42 4.91
N PRO A 320 -6.45 0.73 5.07
CA PRO A 320 -6.48 -0.55 5.77
C PRO A 320 -5.65 -1.57 4.97
N GLY A 321 -4.39 -1.83 5.40
CA GLY A 321 -3.61 -2.98 4.92
C GLY A 321 -2.15 -2.74 4.50
N VAL A 322 -1.58 -1.53 4.60
CA VAL A 322 -0.18 -1.28 4.20
C VAL A 322 0.76 -1.15 5.41
N LYS A 323 1.81 -1.97 5.47
CA LYS A 323 2.80 -2.03 6.58
C LYS A 323 3.92 -0.98 6.51
N TYR A 324 3.84 0.00 5.62
CA TYR A 324 4.71 1.18 5.60
C TYR A 324 3.89 2.46 5.76
N ARG A 325 3.77 2.90 7.02
CA ARG A 325 3.23 4.21 7.40
C ARG A 325 4.34 5.24 7.24
N THR A 326 4.29 6.05 6.19
CA THR A 326 4.96 7.35 6.20
C THR A 326 3.89 8.35 6.58
N ASP A 327 3.83 8.72 7.85
CA ASP A 327 2.80 9.64 8.32
C ASP A 327 3.01 11.00 7.66
N VAL A 328 1.97 11.50 6.99
CA VAL A 328 1.96 12.83 6.39
C VAL A 328 0.86 13.63 7.07
N GLY A 329 1.25 14.77 7.63
CA GLY A 329 0.31 15.77 8.14
C GLY A 329 0.15 16.87 7.10
N ARG A 330 -1.09 17.13 6.69
CA ARG A 330 -1.41 18.24 5.78
C ARG A 330 -2.27 19.26 6.50
N ILE A 331 -1.77 20.50 6.58
CA ILE A 331 -2.45 21.60 7.27
C ILE A 331 -2.64 22.74 6.28
N ARG A 332 -3.88 23.15 6.06
CA ARG A 332 -4.18 24.34 5.27
C ARG A 332 -4.08 25.57 6.18
N ILE A 333 -3.09 26.42 5.91
CA ILE A 333 -2.82 27.62 6.71
C ILE A 333 -3.69 28.77 6.21
N SER A 334 -3.76 28.95 4.89
CA SER A 334 -4.61 29.95 4.22
C SER A 334 -5.09 29.45 2.86
N ARG A 335 -5.85 30.27 2.11
CA ARG A 335 -6.33 29.93 0.75
C ARG A 335 -5.19 29.62 -0.22
N GLN A 336 -3.97 30.12 0.04
CA GLN A 336 -2.83 29.99 -0.85
C GLN A 336 -1.64 29.24 -0.22
N VAL A 337 -1.72 28.80 1.04
CA VAL A 337 -0.59 28.19 1.76
C VAL A 337 -1.00 26.88 2.43
N VAL A 338 -0.20 25.84 2.19
CA VAL A 338 -0.34 24.52 2.80
C VAL A 338 0.98 24.11 3.45
N LEU A 339 0.92 23.66 4.71
CA LEU A 339 2.04 23.01 5.39
C LEU A 339 1.94 21.49 5.24
N HIS A 340 3.04 20.87 4.79
CA HIS A 340 3.23 19.42 4.80
C HIS A 340 4.27 19.05 5.86
N LEU A 341 3.88 18.16 6.77
CA LEU A 341 4.75 17.48 7.71
C LEU A 341 4.96 16.05 7.20
N ILE A 342 6.20 15.66 6.90
CA ILE A 342 6.49 14.35 6.28
C ILE A 342 7.38 13.54 7.21
N ALA A 343 6.88 12.41 7.69
CA ALA A 343 7.69 11.49 8.47
C ALA A 343 8.80 10.87 7.62
N ILE A 344 10.03 10.82 8.12
CA ILE A 344 11.16 10.15 7.48
C ILE A 344 11.83 9.24 8.49
N ARG A 345 12.18 8.04 8.03
CA ARG A 345 12.92 7.06 8.81
C ARG A 345 14.41 7.22 8.62
N ALA A 346 15.17 7.35 9.70
CA ALA A 346 16.61 7.61 9.66
C ALA A 346 17.48 6.34 9.49
N GLU A 347 16.88 5.18 9.27
CA GLU A 347 17.63 3.95 8.97
C GLU A 347 18.21 3.93 7.54
N LYS A 348 19.39 3.31 7.36
CA LYS A 348 20.19 3.30 6.09
C LYS A 348 19.38 2.96 4.85
N ARG A 349 18.47 1.99 4.98
CA ARG A 349 17.57 1.51 3.92
C ARG A 349 16.65 2.59 3.33
N PHE A 350 16.48 3.75 4.00
CA PHE A 350 15.64 4.86 3.54
C PHE A 350 16.44 6.03 2.94
N ARG A 351 17.76 5.89 2.77
CA ARG A 351 18.61 6.93 2.18
C ARG A 351 18.08 7.52 0.86
N PRO A 352 17.55 6.73 -0.11
CA PRO A 352 16.97 7.30 -1.33
C PRO A 352 15.77 8.22 -1.09
N VAL A 353 15.00 7.98 -0.02
CA VAL A 353 13.88 8.84 0.39
C VAL A 353 14.42 10.18 0.89
N TRP A 354 15.52 10.16 1.65
CA TRP A 354 16.14 11.39 2.17
C TRP A 354 16.64 12.26 1.04
N GLU A 355 17.37 11.67 0.09
CA GLU A 355 17.94 12.36 -1.08
C GLU A 355 16.84 13.01 -1.95
N ARG A 356 15.63 12.43 -2.00
CA ARG A 356 14.48 13.00 -2.72
C ARG A 356 13.69 14.04 -1.92
N CYS A 357 13.57 13.87 -0.60
CA CYS A 357 12.80 14.76 0.26
C CYS A 357 13.58 16.02 0.67
N LEU A 358 14.87 15.89 0.95
CA LEU A 358 15.72 16.99 1.44
C LEU A 358 15.72 18.21 0.49
N PRO A 359 15.90 18.07 -0.84
CA PRO A 359 15.94 19.22 -1.75
C PRO A 359 14.61 19.99 -1.86
N ARG A 360 13.50 19.37 -1.45
CA ARG A 360 12.15 19.93 -1.52
C ARG A 360 11.62 20.42 -0.17
N SER A 361 12.44 20.30 0.86
CA SER A 361 12.06 20.60 2.24
C SER A 361 12.68 21.91 2.69
N HIS A 362 11.97 22.62 3.55
CA HIS A 362 12.42 23.91 4.07
C HIS A 362 13.29 23.69 5.32
N ALA A 363 13.02 22.62 6.08
CA ALA A 363 13.76 22.25 7.29
C ALA A 363 13.38 20.83 7.79
N ALA A 364 14.05 20.35 8.84
CA ALA A 364 13.77 19.07 9.49
C ALA A 364 13.75 19.13 11.03
N ILE A 365 12.78 18.44 11.63
CA ILE A 365 12.74 18.11 13.06
C ILE A 365 13.24 16.67 13.21
N VAL A 366 14.23 16.45 14.07
CA VAL A 366 14.83 15.13 14.32
C VAL A 366 14.43 14.64 15.71
N LEU A 367 13.80 13.48 15.80
CA LEU A 367 13.47 12.80 17.05
C LEU A 367 14.60 11.82 17.42
N LEU A 368 15.20 12.04 18.59
CA LEU A 368 16.35 11.28 19.06
C LEU A 368 16.10 10.71 20.46
N ASP A 369 16.37 9.42 20.64
CA ASP A 369 16.59 8.85 21.96
C ASP A 369 18.10 8.64 22.18
N PRO A 370 18.79 9.50 22.94
CA PRO A 370 20.25 9.42 23.09
C PRO A 370 20.71 8.17 23.83
N LYS A 371 19.81 7.49 24.56
CA LYS A 371 20.13 6.23 25.23
C LYS A 371 20.21 5.05 24.26
N SER A 372 19.61 5.18 23.07
CA SER A 372 19.64 4.16 22.03
C SER A 372 20.81 4.40 21.08
N ARG A 373 21.85 3.56 21.19
CA ARG A 373 23.03 3.61 20.31
C ARG A 373 22.64 3.45 18.84
N ASP A 374 21.72 2.55 18.54
CA ASP A 374 21.21 2.33 17.18
C ASP A 374 20.48 3.56 16.63
N ALA A 375 19.68 4.24 17.45
CA ALA A 375 19.03 5.49 17.05
C ALA A 375 20.06 6.58 16.72
N LEU A 376 21.08 6.70 17.57
CA LEU A 376 22.12 7.69 17.44
C LEU A 376 23.00 7.45 16.19
N ASP A 377 23.33 6.20 15.88
CA ASP A 377 24.09 5.83 14.66
C ASP A 377 23.28 6.10 13.38
N HIS A 378 21.98 5.79 13.38
CA HIS A 378 21.08 6.09 12.26
C HIS A 378 20.90 7.60 12.04
N ILE A 379 20.68 8.37 13.10
CA ILE A 379 20.58 9.83 13.02
C ILE A 379 21.90 10.44 12.54
N ARG A 380 23.06 9.98 13.02
CA ARG A 380 24.37 10.46 12.56
C ARG A 380 24.54 10.31 11.06
N MET A 381 24.20 9.15 10.51
CA MET A 381 24.29 8.90 9.08
C MET A 381 23.32 9.78 8.28
N PHE A 382 22.11 10.02 8.78
CA PHE A 382 21.20 11.02 8.20
C PHE A 382 21.81 12.43 8.21
N LEU A 383 22.40 12.85 9.33
CA LEU A 383 23.03 14.17 9.45
C LEU A 383 24.28 14.31 8.57
N GLN A 384 25.07 13.26 8.38
CA GLN A 384 26.25 13.28 7.50
C GLN A 384 25.87 13.37 6.01
N THR A 385 24.74 12.78 5.62
CA THR A 385 24.23 12.84 4.24
C THR A 385 23.58 14.17 3.87
N LYS A 386 23.37 15.09 4.84
CA LYS A 386 22.85 16.44 4.58
C LYS A 386 23.90 17.41 4.03
N ALA A 387 25.18 17.17 4.34
CA ALA A 387 26.30 18.06 4.02
C ALA A 387 26.43 18.43 2.53
N PRO A 388 26.11 17.54 1.56
CA PRO A 388 26.20 17.86 0.13
C PRO A 388 25.07 18.73 -0.44
N LEU A 389 23.96 18.95 0.29
CA LEU A 389 22.71 19.48 -0.29
C LEU A 389 22.40 20.94 0.08
N ALA A 390 22.79 21.41 1.26
CA ALA A 390 22.85 22.84 1.63
C ALA A 390 23.53 22.98 3.01
N PRO A 391 24.63 23.74 3.14
CA PRO A 391 25.30 23.93 4.43
C PRO A 391 24.38 24.57 5.50
N ASP A 392 23.37 25.35 5.08
CA ASP A 392 22.43 26.08 5.95
C ASP A 392 21.03 25.43 6.05
N PHE A 393 20.89 24.13 5.76
CA PHE A 393 19.60 23.44 5.95
C PHE A 393 19.24 23.37 7.44
N PRO A 394 18.16 24.04 7.90
CA PRO A 394 17.82 24.10 9.32
C PRO A 394 17.37 22.74 9.83
N ILE A 395 18.00 22.31 10.92
CA ILE A 395 17.66 21.08 11.63
C ILE A 395 17.52 21.39 13.11
N HIS A 396 16.44 20.93 13.72
CA HIS A 396 16.25 21.00 15.16
C HIS A 396 16.03 19.60 15.72
N VAL A 397 16.77 19.23 16.76
CA VAL A 397 16.68 17.93 17.43
C VAL A 397 15.80 18.05 18.66
N LEU A 398 14.77 17.20 18.73
CA LEU A 398 13.98 16.97 19.93
C LEU A 398 14.42 15.64 20.54
N ALA A 399 15.04 15.70 21.72
CA ALA A 399 15.65 14.55 22.39
C ALA A 399 14.96 14.19 23.70
N SER A 400 14.91 12.89 24.03
CA SER A 400 14.35 12.39 25.30
C SER A 400 15.20 12.74 26.54
N SER A 401 16.49 13.01 26.34
CA SER A 401 17.45 13.45 27.36
C SER A 401 18.57 14.25 26.70
N GLN A 402 19.50 14.84 27.46
CA GLN A 402 20.64 15.57 26.88
C GLN A 402 21.56 14.62 26.09
N PRO A 403 21.73 14.79 24.76
CA PRO A 403 22.72 14.05 24.00
C PRO A 403 24.11 14.67 24.16
N ARG A 404 25.16 13.90 23.84
CA ARG A 404 26.50 14.49 23.63
C ARG A 404 26.51 15.16 22.26
N ILE A 405 26.75 16.48 22.22
CA ILE A 405 26.67 17.25 20.96
C ILE A 405 27.72 16.81 19.93
N GLU A 406 28.89 16.36 20.37
CA GLU A 406 29.94 15.76 19.52
C GLU A 406 29.41 14.61 18.65
N ASP A 407 28.34 13.95 19.11
CA ASP A 407 27.71 12.85 18.40
C ASP A 407 26.77 13.31 17.27
N LEU A 408 26.40 14.59 17.21
CA LEU A 408 25.40 15.15 16.31
C LEU A 408 26.06 16.08 15.29
N ALA A 409 26.81 15.48 14.37
CA ALA A 409 27.63 16.13 13.35
C ALA A 409 27.10 17.49 12.84
N GLY A 410 27.75 18.57 13.28
CA GLY A 410 27.51 19.94 12.82
C GLY A 410 26.31 20.65 13.47
N LEU A 411 25.78 20.13 14.59
CA LEU A 411 24.77 20.80 15.40
C LEU A 411 25.37 21.37 16.69
N SER A 412 24.69 22.38 17.25
CA SER A 412 25.04 23.07 18.49
C SER A 412 24.01 22.80 19.59
N ASN A 413 24.32 23.21 20.83
CA ASN A 413 23.35 23.08 21.94
C ASN A 413 22.04 23.85 21.69
N SER A 414 22.07 24.95 20.92
CA SER A 414 20.86 25.71 20.58
C SER A 414 19.92 24.98 19.62
N ASP A 415 20.44 24.01 18.86
CA ASP A 415 19.68 23.19 17.91
C ASP A 415 19.02 21.98 18.57
N VAL A 416 19.20 21.82 19.89
CA VAL A 416 18.67 20.70 20.66
C VAL A 416 17.64 21.20 21.66
N SER A 417 16.55 20.47 21.81
CA SER A 417 15.59 20.68 22.88
C SER A 417 15.24 19.35 23.53
N ILE A 418 15.13 19.37 24.86
CA ILE A 418 14.87 18.19 25.66
C ILE A 418 13.41 18.19 26.07
N GLY A 419 12.74 17.05 25.93
CA GLY A 419 11.40 16.86 26.45
C GLY A 419 10.56 15.95 25.57
N SER A 420 9.27 15.85 25.91
CA SER A 420 8.37 14.93 25.25
C SER A 420 7.72 15.55 24.00
N PRO A 421 7.58 14.80 22.89
CA PRO A 421 6.77 15.26 21.75
C PRO A 421 5.29 15.48 22.11
N HIS A 422 4.83 15.07 23.30
CA HIS A 422 3.49 15.35 23.81
C HIS A 422 3.31 16.74 24.41
N GLU A 423 4.39 17.49 24.68
CA GLU A 423 4.33 18.84 25.23
C GLU A 423 4.07 19.90 24.13
N GLN A 424 2.91 20.57 24.20
CA GLN A 424 2.49 21.53 23.16
C GLN A 424 3.43 22.72 23.01
N ALA A 425 3.80 23.37 24.12
CA ALA A 425 4.72 24.50 24.11
C ALA A 425 6.09 24.12 23.49
N LEU A 426 6.58 22.91 23.79
CA LEU A 426 7.84 22.40 23.25
C LEU A 426 7.75 22.19 21.74
N ARG A 427 6.74 21.46 21.24
CA ARG A 427 6.52 21.23 19.80
C ARG A 427 6.47 22.53 19.01
N LEU A 428 5.66 23.48 19.48
CA LEU A 428 5.49 24.77 18.81
C LEU A 428 6.78 25.60 18.88
N SER A 429 7.53 25.57 20.00
CA SER A 429 8.80 26.29 20.13
C SER A 429 9.90 25.73 19.23
N VAL A 430 9.91 24.41 19.00
CA VAL A 430 10.84 23.72 18.09
C VAL A 430 10.54 24.13 16.66
N LEU A 431 9.26 24.09 16.27
CA LEU A 431 8.84 24.50 14.93
C LEU A 431 9.09 26.00 14.70
N ASP A 432 8.81 26.85 15.69
CA ASP A 432 9.06 28.30 15.62
C ASP A 432 10.54 28.63 15.38
N ARG A 433 11.45 28.08 16.20
CA ARG A 433 12.91 28.29 16.06
C ARG A 433 13.43 27.84 14.70
N LEU A 434 12.95 26.69 14.24
CA LEU A 434 13.34 26.12 12.96
C LEU A 434 12.87 26.97 11.77
N LEU A 435 11.67 27.57 11.85
CA LEU A 435 11.16 28.48 10.82
C LEU A 435 11.89 29.83 10.86
N GLN A 436 12.24 30.35 12.04
CA GLN A 436 13.00 31.60 12.20
C GLN A 436 14.37 31.55 11.52
N HIS A 437 15.07 30.42 11.58
CA HIS A 437 16.38 30.27 10.94
C HIS A 437 16.34 30.49 9.40
N ARG A 438 15.20 30.24 8.74
CA ARG A 438 15.00 30.52 7.30
C ARG A 438 14.57 31.95 6.99
N LEU A 439 14.08 32.68 7.99
CA LEU A 439 13.69 34.07 7.84
C LEU A 439 14.88 35.02 7.93
N VAL A 440 15.95 34.60 8.62
CA VAL A 440 17.16 35.39 8.86
C VAL A 440 18.25 35.13 7.80
N THR A 441 18.27 33.94 7.18
CA THR A 441 19.26 33.56 6.17
C THR A 441 18.62 33.55 4.77
N PRO A 442 19.04 34.42 3.83
CA PRO A 442 18.38 34.62 2.54
C PRO A 442 18.49 33.48 1.54
#